data_AF-A0A7L2IQE5-F1
#
_entry.id   AF-A0A7L2IQE5-F1
#
_cell.length_a   1.000
_cell.length_b   1.000
_cell.length_c   1.000
_cell.angle_alpha   90.00
_cell.angle_beta   90.00
_cell.angle_gamma   90.00
#
_symmetry.space_group_name_H-M   'P 1'
#
loop_
_entity.id
_entity.type
_entity.pdbx_description
1 polymer ?
#
loop_
_entity_poly.entity_id
_entity_poly.type
_entity_poly.pdbx_seq_one_letter_code
_entity_poly.pdbx_strand_id
1 'polypeptide(L)' 'EKLKRFLEEFYRDGPDGKKEFPYREQLQVALYVALDDVAEEDPELAEAVAENVRRYGRLCAEAVQELLPHYRRREVT' A
#
# COMPACT_ATOMS: atom_id res chain seq x y z
N GLU A 1 6.24 3.29 19.77
CA GLU A 1 5.58 4.55 20.22
C GLU A 1 6.12 5.84 19.59
N LYS A 2 7.34 6.31 19.89
CA LYS A 2 7.83 7.63 19.41
C LYS A 2 7.88 7.80 17.89
N LEU A 3 8.28 6.74 17.18
CA LEU A 3 8.38 6.76 15.72
C LEU A 3 7.01 6.82 15.03
N LYS A 4 6.01 6.13 15.58
CA LYS A 4 4.64 6.15 15.07
C LYS A 4 4.05 7.56 15.19
N ARG A 5 4.24 8.18 16.35
CA ARG A 5 3.82 9.58 16.60
C ARG A 5 4.48 10.56 15.63
N PHE A 6 5.76 10.37 15.33
CA PHE A 6 6.48 11.19 14.36
C PHE A 6 5.87 11.07 12.95
N LEU A 7 5.57 9.85 12.48
CA LEU A 7 4.99 9.64 11.16
C LEU A 7 3.57 10.22 11.00
N GLU A 8 2.81 10.29 12.09
CA GLU A 8 1.42 10.79 12.09
C GLU A 8 1.32 12.31 12.31
N GLU A 9 2.14 12.88 13.20
CA GLU A 9 1.99 14.26 13.67
C GLU A 9 2.95 15.25 13.00
N PHE A 10 4.00 14.76 12.33
CA PHE A 10 4.96 15.63 11.67
C PHE A 10 4.33 16.34 10.46
N TYR A 11 4.36 17.67 10.52
CA TYR A 11 3.96 18.53 9.41
C TYR A 11 5.04 19.57 9.10
N ARG A 12 4.96 20.14 7.91
CA ARG A 12 5.74 21.30 7.47
C ARG A 12 4.78 22.39 7.02
N ASP A 13 5.16 23.64 7.16
CA ASP A 13 4.37 24.74 6.63
C ASP A 13 4.57 24.80 5.11
N GLY A 14 3.50 24.50 4.38
CA GLY A 14 3.43 24.58 2.94
C GLY A 14 3.39 26.04 2.46
N PRO A 15 3.65 26.29 1.17
CA PRO A 15 3.78 27.63 0.61
C PRO A 15 2.52 28.50 0.77
N ASP A 16 1.35 27.91 0.98
CA ASP A 16 0.07 28.60 1.20
C ASP A 16 -0.28 28.81 2.69
N GLY A 17 0.67 28.57 3.61
CA GLY A 17 0.41 28.58 5.06
C GLY A 17 -0.43 27.40 5.54
N LYS A 18 -0.62 26.38 4.68
CA LYS A 18 -1.28 25.12 5.03
C LYS A 18 -0.27 24.14 5.59
N LYS A 19 -0.67 23.34 6.56
CA LYS A 19 0.15 22.25 7.09
C LYS A 19 0.20 21.11 6.08
N GLU A 20 1.38 20.81 5.58
CA GLU A 20 1.65 19.63 4.74
C GLU A 20 2.13 18.49 5.62
N PHE A 21 1.56 17.30 5.45
CA PHE A 21 1.90 16.12 6.23
C PHE A 21 2.56 15.07 5.33
N PRO A 22 3.84 15.27 4.94
CA PRO A 22 4.48 14.52 3.87
C PRO A 22 4.55 13.01 4.14
N TYR A 23 4.77 12.62 5.39
CA TYR A 23 4.82 11.20 5.75
C TYR A 23 3.43 10.57 5.81
N ARG A 24 2.40 11.35 6.16
CA ARG A 24 1.01 10.90 6.16
C ARG A 24 0.50 10.63 4.74
N GLU A 25 0.88 11.49 3.81
CA GLU A 25 0.58 11.34 2.39
C GLU A 25 1.38 10.17 1.76
N GLN A 26 2.64 10.00 2.15
CA GLN A 26 3.45 8.84 1.71
C GLN A 26 2.92 7.49 2.21
N LEU A 27 2.19 7.47 3.34
CA LEU A 27 1.49 6.28 3.80
C LEU A 27 0.31 5.87 2.88
N GLN A 28 -0.17 6.76 2.00
CA GLN A 28 -1.23 6.45 1.02
C GLN A 28 -0.74 5.74 -0.25
N VAL A 29 0.57 5.47 -0.38
CA VAL A 29 1.15 4.71 -1.49
C VAL A 29 1.14 3.18 -1.22
N ALA A 30 0.43 2.75 -0.18
CA ALA A 30 0.32 1.34 0.21
C ALA A 30 -0.95 0.70 -0.37
N LEU A 31 -0.79 -0.43 -1.05
CA LEU A 31 -1.89 -1.32 -1.41
C LEU A 31 -2.20 -2.21 -0.21
N TYR A 32 -3.44 -2.15 0.28
CA TYR A 32 -3.94 -3.06 1.31
C TYR A 32 -4.83 -4.11 0.64
N VAL A 33 -4.47 -5.37 0.84
CA VAL A 33 -5.26 -6.52 0.38
C VAL A 33 -5.79 -7.21 1.61
N ALA A 34 -7.12 -7.29 1.76
CA ALA A 34 -7.74 -8.00 2.87
C ALA A 34 -7.65 -9.51 2.61
N LEU A 35 -7.22 -10.29 3.61
CA LEU A 35 -7.16 -11.75 3.48
C LEU A 35 -8.55 -12.38 3.46
N ASP A 36 -9.57 -11.72 4.01
CA ASP A 36 -10.96 -12.16 3.92
C ASP A 36 -11.41 -12.17 2.45
N ASP A 37 -11.12 -11.10 1.68
CA ASP A 37 -11.40 -11.03 0.25
C ASP A 37 -10.63 -12.10 -0.54
N VAL A 38 -9.38 -12.39 -0.15
CA VAL A 38 -8.59 -13.46 -0.77
C VAL A 38 -9.22 -14.82 -0.45
N ALA A 39 -9.71 -15.03 0.77
CA ALA A 39 -10.31 -16.28 1.19
C ALA A 39 -11.70 -16.52 0.57
N GLU A 40 -12.44 -15.46 0.23
CA GLU A 40 -13.70 -15.58 -0.52
C GLU A 40 -13.49 -16.18 -1.91
N GLU A 41 -12.36 -15.87 -2.56
CA GLU A 41 -12.00 -16.38 -3.89
C GLU A 41 -11.13 -17.66 -3.83
N ASP A 42 -10.12 -17.68 -2.97
CA ASP A 42 -9.17 -18.79 -2.79
C ASP A 42 -8.75 -18.92 -1.30
N PRO A 43 -9.45 -19.77 -0.53
CA PRO A 43 -9.12 -20.05 0.87
C PRO A 43 -7.70 -20.60 1.07
N GLU A 44 -7.21 -21.43 0.15
CA GLU A 44 -5.89 -22.07 0.26
C GLU A 44 -4.77 -21.03 0.09
N LEU A 45 -4.96 -20.08 -0.82
CA LEU A 45 -4.04 -18.95 -0.99
C LEU A 45 -4.02 -18.06 0.26
N ALA A 46 -5.18 -17.76 0.84
CA ALA A 46 -5.27 -16.95 2.05
C ALA A 46 -4.52 -17.60 3.21
N GLU A 47 -4.66 -18.92 3.39
CA GLU A 47 -3.92 -19.69 4.40
C GLU A 47 -2.41 -19.69 4.12
N ALA A 48 -1.99 -19.92 2.88
CA ALA A 48 -0.58 -19.90 2.50
C ALA A 48 0.07 -18.51 2.69
N VAL A 49 -0.67 -17.42 2.45
CA VAL A 49 -0.22 -16.06 2.73
C VAL A 49 -0.06 -15.85 4.23
N ALA A 50 -1.00 -16.31 5.05
CA ALA A 50 -0.94 -16.23 6.51
C ALA A 50 0.27 -16.98 7.08
N GLU A 51 0.60 -18.16 6.52
CA GLU A 51 1.76 -18.95 6.93
C GLU A 51 3.11 -18.33 6.53
N ASN A 52 3.16 -17.54 5.45
CA ASN A 52 4.40 -16.94 4.95
C ASN A 52 4.25 -15.53 4.37
N VAL A 53 3.80 -14.60 5.21
CA VAL A 53 3.53 -13.20 4.83
C VAL A 53 4.73 -12.52 4.17
N ARG A 54 5.97 -12.83 4.58
CA ARG A 54 7.18 -12.21 4.00
C ARG A 54 7.42 -12.62 2.55
N ARG A 55 7.19 -13.88 2.20
CA ARG A 55 7.35 -14.37 0.82
C ARG A 55 6.24 -13.82 -0.07
N TYR A 56 4.99 -13.96 0.38
CA TYR A 56 3.84 -13.53 -0.40
C TYR A 56 3.76 -12.01 -0.55
N GLY A 57 4.20 -11.23 0.45
CA GLY A 57 4.35 -9.78 0.30
C GLY A 57 5.31 -9.38 -0.81
N ARG A 58 6.40 -10.13 -1.04
CA ARG A 58 7.32 -9.91 -2.17
C ARG A 58 6.70 -10.28 -3.50
N LEU A 59 6.03 -11.45 -3.57
CA LEU A 59 5.34 -11.90 -4.78
C LEU A 59 4.21 -10.92 -5.19
N CYS A 60 3.45 -10.41 -4.22
CA CYS A 60 2.45 -9.37 -4.47
C CYS A 60 3.08 -8.08 -4.99
N ALA A 61 4.22 -7.64 -4.43
CA ALA A 61 4.91 -6.45 -4.91
C ALA A 61 5.43 -6.63 -6.35
N GLU A 62 5.97 -7.81 -6.68
CA GLU A 62 6.39 -8.16 -8.05
C GLU A 62 5.19 -8.16 -9.02
N ALA A 63 4.10 -8.83 -8.66
CA ALA A 63 2.87 -8.84 -9.46
C ALA A 63 2.30 -7.43 -9.69
N VAL A 64 2.28 -6.59 -8.65
CA VAL A 64 1.85 -5.18 -8.79
C VAL A 64 2.79 -4.42 -9.73
N GLN A 65 4.10 -4.59 -9.62
CA GLN A 65 5.07 -3.94 -10.52
C GLN A 65 4.87 -4.35 -11.98
N GLU A 66 4.58 -5.62 -12.25
CA GLU A 66 4.26 -6.11 -13.60
C GLU A 66 2.94 -5.55 -14.12
N LEU A 67 1.94 -5.39 -13.26
CA LEU A 67 0.61 -4.92 -13.63
C LEU A 67 0.54 -3.40 -13.83
N LEU A 68 1.29 -2.61 -13.05
CA LEU A 68 1.27 -1.13 -13.11
C LEU A 68 1.41 -0.54 -14.53
N PRO A 69 2.34 -1.00 -15.40
CA PRO A 69 2.44 -0.54 -16.79
C PRO A 69 1.19 -0.76 -17.64
N HIS A 70 0.39 -1.78 -17.36
CA HIS A 70 -0.85 -2.08 -18.09
C HIS A 70 -1.98 -1.12 -17.70
N TYR A 71 -1.99 -0.65 -16.45
CA TYR A 71 -2.95 0.35 -15.96
C TYR A 71 -2.59 1.78 -16.36
N ARG A 72 -1.32 2.09 -16.66
CA ARG A 72 -0.91 3.39 -17.22
C ARG A 72 -1.26 3.59 -18.69
N ARG A 73 -1.63 2.55 -19.43
CA ARG A 73 -1.86 2.61 -20.90
C ARG A 73 -3.34 2.70 -21.32
N ARG A 74 -4.23 3.07 -20.40
CA ARG A 74 -5.64 3.40 -20.68
C ARG A 74 -5.96 4.83 -20.23
N GLU A 75 -5.21 5.81 -20.74
CA GLU A 75 -5.88 7.05 -21.13
C GLU A 75 -6.56 6.75 -22.47
N VAL A 76 -7.85 6.41 -22.39
CA VAL A 76 -8.72 6.48 -23.56
C VAL A 76 -8.85 7.96 -23.89
N THR A 77 -8.25 8.39 -24.98
CA THR A 77 -8.66 9.59 -25.72
C THR A 77 -8.73 9.22 -27.18
#